data_AF-A0A2C1LIJ7-F1
#
_entry.id   AF-A0A2C1LIJ7-F1
#
_cell.length_a   1.000
_cell.length_b   1.000
_cell.length_c   1.000
_cell.angle_alpha   90.00
_cell.angle_beta   90.00
_cell.angle_gamma   90.00
#
_symmetry.space_group_name_H-M   'P 1'
#
loop_
_entity.id
_entity.type
_entity.pdbx_description
1 polymer ?
#
loop_
_entity_poly.entity_id
_entity_poly.type
_entity_poly.pdbx_seq_one_letter_code
_entity_poly.pdbx_strand_id
1 'polypeptide(L)'
;MTQVKKNIVFKCKWNEIEEYQSQLKKVSGLYYWYLTYNPKELLYVGEATDLYRRMGQYQKDKREGYNNPRILELIEFEADSIMLAFQPIDNHGMDKKEFKRNLKEKEASFIQDWIPLFNIDENPRYQIHSIQKVIGQIVSDANREVTFNEMREYLFQKWRGKVSYERIDEALLNKRYHLSSYCKTSQKKQTLNPKQKKTA
;
A
#
# COMPACT_ATOMS: atom_id res chain seq x y z
N MET A 1 11.30 -23.87 21.15
CA MET A 1 10.68 -23.43 19.87
C MET A 1 9.81 -22.22 20.16
N THR A 2 10.35 -21.02 20.02
CA THR A 2 9.67 -19.79 20.38
C THR A 2 8.65 -19.45 19.30
N GLN A 3 7.36 -19.46 19.64
CA GLN A 3 6.29 -18.96 18.79
C GLN A 3 6.63 -17.51 18.40
N VAL A 4 6.93 -17.30 17.11
CA VAL A 4 7.19 -15.98 16.56
C VAL A 4 5.89 -15.16 16.69
N LYS A 5 5.95 -14.07 17.46
CA LYS A 5 4.83 -13.15 17.65
C LYS A 5 4.41 -12.57 16.29
N LYS A 6 3.19 -12.87 15.85
CA LYS A 6 2.59 -12.51 14.55
C LYS A 6 2.33 -11.02 14.28
N ASN A 7 3.01 -10.09 14.96
CA ASN A 7 2.86 -8.65 14.71
C ASN A 7 4.20 -7.89 14.74
N ILE A 8 5.34 -8.59 14.74
CA ILE A 8 6.64 -7.90 14.78
C ILE A 8 6.95 -7.36 13.38
N VAL A 9 6.96 -6.04 13.27
CA VAL A 9 7.68 -5.34 12.22
C VAL A 9 9.16 -5.44 12.56
N PHE A 10 9.88 -6.30 11.85
CA PHE A 10 11.33 -6.42 11.97
C PHE A 10 12.00 -5.35 11.10
N LYS A 11 13.12 -4.76 11.54
CA LYS A 11 13.84 -3.71 10.80
C LYS A 11 15.34 -3.99 10.75
N CYS A 12 15.98 -3.69 9.63
CA CYS A 12 17.43 -3.73 9.48
C CYS A 12 17.92 -2.73 8.44
N LYS A 13 19.20 -2.35 8.49
CA LYS A 13 19.79 -1.60 7.39
C LYS A 13 19.91 -2.48 6.15
N TRP A 14 19.91 -1.85 4.98
CA TRP A 14 20.10 -2.55 3.71
C TRP A 14 21.39 -3.39 3.68
N ASN A 15 22.50 -2.81 4.15
CA ASN A 15 23.81 -3.45 4.13
C ASN A 15 23.96 -4.61 5.13
N GLU A 16 23.00 -4.81 6.03
CA GLU A 16 23.01 -5.88 7.03
C GLU A 16 22.12 -7.07 6.61
N ILE A 17 21.48 -7.02 5.43
CA ILE A 17 20.41 -7.95 5.07
C ILE A 17 20.83 -9.44 5.08
N GLU A 18 22.10 -9.74 4.80
CA GLU A 18 22.63 -11.10 4.79
C GLU A 18 22.60 -11.75 6.18
N GLU A 19 22.81 -10.96 7.24
CA GLU A 19 22.76 -11.42 8.63
C GLU A 19 21.37 -11.93 9.03
N TYR A 20 20.34 -11.49 8.32
CA TYR A 20 18.93 -11.81 8.59
C TYR A 20 18.37 -12.92 7.72
N GLN A 21 19.23 -13.65 6.99
CA GLN A 21 18.79 -14.75 6.13
C GLN A 21 17.89 -15.76 6.85
N SER A 22 18.26 -16.18 8.06
CA SER A 22 17.51 -17.19 8.83
C SER A 22 16.10 -16.73 9.20
N GLN A 23 15.89 -15.42 9.36
CA GLN A 23 14.61 -14.82 9.75
C GLN A 23 13.70 -14.51 8.56
N LEU A 24 14.26 -14.32 7.37
CA LEU A 24 13.53 -13.85 6.19
C LEU A 24 13.34 -14.93 5.12
N LYS A 25 14.17 -15.97 5.11
CA LYS A 25 14.14 -17.03 4.10
C LYS A 25 12.87 -17.86 4.22
N LYS A 26 12.15 -18.04 3.11
CA LYS A 26 10.83 -18.69 3.05
C LYS A 26 9.76 -18.02 3.92
N VAL A 27 9.99 -16.78 4.37
CA VAL A 27 8.99 -15.99 5.07
C VAL A 27 8.29 -15.12 4.05
N SER A 28 6.96 -15.17 4.05
CA SER A 28 6.12 -14.33 3.20
C SER A 28 5.69 -13.08 3.97
N GLY A 29 5.45 -11.98 3.27
CA GLY A 29 5.01 -10.76 3.93
C GLY A 29 5.15 -9.51 3.08
N LEU A 30 5.05 -8.37 3.75
CA LEU A 30 5.32 -7.06 3.18
C LEU A 30 6.73 -6.61 3.57
N TYR A 31 7.38 -5.86 2.69
CA TYR A 31 8.64 -5.16 2.94
C TYR A 31 8.47 -3.68 2.63
N TYR A 32 9.20 -2.86 3.36
CA TYR A 32 9.06 -1.41 3.37
C TYR A 32 10.43 -0.75 3.32
N TRP A 33 10.56 0.28 2.49
CA TRP A 33 11.79 1.05 2.30
C TRP A 33 11.63 2.45 2.89
N TYR A 34 12.62 2.85 3.67
CA TYR A 34 12.72 4.19 4.28
C TYR A 34 14.18 4.62 4.33
N LEU A 35 14.41 5.90 4.59
CA LEU A 35 15.74 6.42 4.90
C LEU A 35 15.92 6.49 6.41
N THR A 36 17.10 6.14 6.90
CA THR A 36 17.46 6.15 8.33
C THR A 36 17.29 7.53 8.94
N TYR A 37 17.65 8.58 8.19
CA TYR A 37 17.54 9.97 8.60
C TYR A 37 16.13 10.56 8.45
N ASN A 38 15.22 9.89 7.71
CA ASN A 38 13.82 10.31 7.57
C ASN A 38 12.85 9.12 7.64
N PRO A 39 12.72 8.47 8.81
CA PRO A 39 11.89 7.27 8.96
C PRO A 39 10.38 7.55 8.90
N LYS A 40 9.97 8.83 8.88
CA LYS A 40 8.56 9.23 8.73
C LYS A 40 8.10 9.20 7.27
N GLU A 41 9.04 9.22 6.33
CA GLU A 41 8.77 9.16 4.91
C GLU A 41 8.95 7.75 4.38
N LEU A 42 7.83 7.11 4.10
CA LEU A 42 7.80 5.82 3.45
C LEU A 42 8.10 6.00 1.96
N LEU A 43 9.15 5.33 1.49
CA LEU A 43 9.57 5.39 0.10
C LEU A 43 8.81 4.39 -0.76
N TYR A 44 8.83 3.12 -0.37
CA TYR A 44 8.26 2.04 -1.18
C TYR A 44 7.77 0.88 -0.32
N VAL A 45 6.71 0.23 -0.76
CA VAL A 45 6.18 -1.01 -0.18
C VAL A 45 6.14 -2.07 -1.26
N GLY A 46 6.43 -3.32 -0.90
CA GLY A 46 6.14 -4.45 -1.76
C GLY A 46 5.76 -5.71 -1.00
N GLU A 47 5.25 -6.70 -1.72
CA GLU A 47 4.97 -8.05 -1.21
C GLU A 47 5.99 -9.08 -1.72
N ALA A 48 6.22 -10.12 -0.92
CA ALA A 48 6.88 -11.31 -1.42
C ALA A 48 6.42 -12.57 -0.67
N THR A 49 6.46 -13.71 -1.36
CA THR A 49 6.33 -15.05 -0.74
C THR A 49 7.63 -15.58 -0.12
N ASP A 50 8.75 -14.90 -0.38
CA ASP A 50 10.05 -15.14 0.23
C ASP A 50 10.80 -13.80 0.32
N LEU A 51 10.76 -13.18 1.49
CA LEU A 51 11.30 -11.85 1.74
C LEU A 51 12.82 -11.80 1.51
N TYR A 52 13.57 -12.83 1.94
CA TYR A 52 15.02 -12.87 1.72
C TYR A 52 15.34 -12.98 0.22
N ARG A 53 14.65 -13.87 -0.49
CA ARG A 53 14.81 -14.00 -1.94
C ARG A 53 14.51 -12.68 -2.65
N ARG A 54 13.49 -11.93 -2.21
CA ARG A 54 13.16 -10.63 -2.80
C ARG A 54 14.27 -9.60 -2.61
N MET A 55 14.89 -9.53 -1.43
CA MET A 55 16.04 -8.64 -1.23
C MET A 55 17.24 -9.05 -2.08
N GLY A 56 17.49 -10.36 -2.21
CA GLY A 56 18.52 -10.87 -3.12
C GLY A 56 18.30 -10.49 -4.59
N GLN A 57 17.05 -10.27 -5.01
CA GLN A 57 16.74 -9.76 -6.35
C GLN A 57 17.11 -8.29 -6.51
N TYR A 58 16.94 -7.47 -5.47
CA TYR A 58 17.43 -6.09 -5.46
C TYR A 58 18.97 -6.01 -5.45
N GLN A 59 19.65 -6.97 -4.85
CA GLN A 59 21.13 -7.05 -4.87
C GLN A 59 21.69 -7.49 -6.24
N LYS A 60 21.04 -8.47 -6.89
CA LYS A 60 21.60 -9.17 -8.07
C LYS A 60 21.04 -8.72 -9.41
N ASP A 61 19.78 -8.33 -9.46
CA ASP A 61 19.06 -8.11 -10.72
C ASP A 61 18.76 -6.62 -10.90
N LYS A 62 19.63 -5.94 -11.66
CA LYS A 62 19.42 -4.53 -12.05
C LYS A 62 18.52 -4.39 -13.29
N ARG A 63 17.88 -5.47 -13.77
CA ARG A 63 17.02 -5.40 -14.95
C ARG A 63 15.79 -4.53 -14.71
N GLU A 64 15.57 -3.61 -15.65
CA GLU A 64 14.40 -2.73 -15.68
C GLU A 64 13.09 -3.53 -15.67
N GLY A 65 12.09 -3.04 -14.94
CA GLY A 65 10.73 -3.59 -14.89
C GLY A 65 10.47 -4.63 -13.79
N TYR A 66 11.50 -5.22 -13.17
CA TYR A 66 11.32 -6.22 -12.11
C TYR A 66 11.49 -5.66 -10.69
N ASN A 67 12.34 -4.65 -10.56
CA ASN A 67 12.61 -3.90 -9.33
C ASN A 67 12.19 -2.44 -9.51
N ASN A 68 11.86 -1.76 -8.42
CA ASN A 68 11.53 -0.34 -8.51
C ASN A 68 12.81 0.46 -8.86
N PRO A 69 12.82 1.24 -9.97
CA PRO A 69 14.03 1.92 -10.42
C PRO A 69 14.54 2.96 -9.43
N ARG A 70 13.65 3.66 -8.70
CA ARG A 70 14.04 4.63 -7.66
C ARG A 70 14.72 3.97 -6.48
N ILE A 71 14.33 2.73 -6.15
CA ILE A 71 15.01 1.95 -5.12
C ILE A 71 16.38 1.48 -5.60
N LEU A 72 16.53 1.10 -6.87
CA LEU A 72 17.84 0.76 -7.45
C LEU A 72 18.79 1.96 -7.42
N GLU A 73 18.31 3.15 -7.81
CA GLU A 73 19.08 4.40 -7.70
C GLU A 73 19.52 4.65 -6.24
N LEU A 74 18.62 4.51 -5.27
CA LEU A 74 18.98 4.68 -3.86
C LEU A 74 20.03 3.68 -3.37
N ILE A 75 19.92 2.41 -3.78
CA ILE A 75 20.92 1.39 -3.43
C ILE A 75 22.28 1.75 -4.03
N GLU A 76 22.31 2.35 -5.22
CA GLU A 76 23.56 2.72 -5.89
C GLU A 76 24.25 3.94 -5.24
N PHE A 77 23.48 4.93 -4.79
CA PHE A 77 24.04 6.21 -4.32
C PHE A 77 24.01 6.40 -2.79
N GLU A 78 23.08 5.77 -2.07
CA GLU A 78 22.82 6.04 -0.66
C GLU A 78 22.58 4.75 0.17
N ALA A 79 23.20 3.63 -0.19
CA ALA A 79 23.00 2.32 0.45
C ALA A 79 23.05 2.35 2.00
N ASP A 80 24.01 3.08 2.57
CA ASP A 80 24.22 3.18 4.03
C ASP A 80 23.07 3.88 4.76
N SER A 81 22.27 4.65 4.03
CA SER A 81 21.13 5.41 4.56
C SER A 81 19.81 4.65 4.44
N ILE A 82 19.80 3.44 3.86
CA ILE A 82 18.56 2.69 3.64
C ILE A 82 18.22 1.84 4.86
N MET A 83 17.00 1.99 5.34
CA MET A 83 16.37 1.13 6.33
C MET A 83 15.26 0.31 5.67
N LEU A 84 15.27 -0.99 5.92
CA LEU A 84 14.21 -1.91 5.57
C LEU A 84 13.37 -2.25 6.79
N ALA A 85 12.07 -2.37 6.59
CA ALA A 85 11.19 -3.02 7.54
C ALA A 85 10.46 -4.19 6.87
N PHE A 86 10.13 -5.21 7.65
CA PHE A 86 9.47 -6.41 7.20
C PHE A 86 8.31 -6.74 8.11
N GLN A 87 7.17 -7.06 7.52
CA GLN A 87 6.00 -7.56 8.23
C GLN A 87 5.67 -8.95 7.70
N PRO A 88 6.10 -10.01 8.41
CA PRO A 88 5.71 -11.37 8.10
C PRO A 88 4.19 -11.54 8.11
N ILE A 89 3.66 -12.27 7.13
CA ILE A 89 2.25 -12.60 7.03
C ILE A 89 2.14 -14.11 6.84
N ASP A 90 1.43 -14.76 7.74
CA ASP A 90 1.20 -16.20 7.65
C ASP A 90 0.13 -16.55 6.62
N ASN A 91 0.29 -17.74 6.06
CA ASN A 91 -0.65 -18.30 5.11
C ASN A 91 -2.01 -18.70 5.74
N HIS A 92 -2.07 -18.93 7.07
CA HIS A 92 -3.30 -19.30 7.79
C HIS A 92 -4.11 -20.45 7.16
N GLY A 93 -3.46 -21.36 6.42
CA GLY A 93 -4.13 -22.47 5.73
C GLY A 93 -4.75 -22.13 4.37
N MET A 94 -4.60 -20.89 3.89
CA MET A 94 -5.01 -20.51 2.54
C MET A 94 -4.24 -21.31 1.48
N ASP A 95 -4.87 -21.53 0.32
CA ASP A 95 -4.14 -22.09 -0.81
C ASP A 95 -3.16 -21.05 -1.40
N LYS A 96 -2.22 -21.50 -2.24
CA LYS A 96 -1.18 -20.62 -2.81
C LYS A 96 -1.73 -19.43 -3.60
N LYS A 97 -2.85 -19.60 -4.31
CA LYS A 97 -3.46 -18.55 -5.14
C LYS A 97 -4.18 -17.54 -4.26
N GLU A 98 -4.95 -18.03 -3.28
CA GLU A 98 -5.64 -17.21 -2.30
C GLU A 98 -4.64 -16.40 -1.47
N PHE A 99 -3.57 -17.03 -1.00
CA PHE A 99 -2.54 -16.36 -0.22
C PHE A 99 -1.85 -15.24 -0.99
N LYS A 100 -1.50 -15.51 -2.25
CA LYS A 100 -0.91 -14.49 -3.13
C LYS A 100 -1.87 -13.32 -3.35
N ARG A 101 -3.18 -13.59 -3.50
CA ARG A 101 -4.19 -12.53 -3.60
C ARG A 101 -4.25 -11.71 -2.29
N ASN A 102 -4.27 -12.37 -1.14
CA ASN A 102 -4.27 -11.71 0.17
C ASN A 102 -3.03 -10.84 0.39
N LEU A 103 -1.83 -11.29 -0.03
CA LEU A 103 -0.61 -10.46 0.02
C LEU A 103 -0.76 -9.18 -0.80
N LYS A 104 -1.25 -9.28 -2.04
CA LYS A 104 -1.50 -8.13 -2.92
C LYS A 104 -2.55 -7.18 -2.37
N GLU A 105 -3.63 -7.71 -1.79
CA GLU A 105 -4.68 -6.89 -1.18
C GLU A 105 -4.14 -6.13 0.04
N LYS A 106 -3.31 -6.78 0.86
CA LYS A 106 -2.64 -6.12 2.00
C LYS A 106 -1.64 -5.06 1.55
N GLU A 107 -0.85 -5.33 0.51
CA GLU A 107 0.06 -4.36 -0.09
C GLU A 107 -0.72 -3.14 -0.61
N ALA A 108 -1.76 -3.37 -1.42
CA ALA A 108 -2.59 -2.32 -2.00
C ALA A 108 -3.25 -1.45 -0.91
N SER A 109 -3.84 -2.08 0.12
CA SER A 109 -4.44 -1.38 1.25
C SER A 109 -3.40 -0.50 1.96
N PHE A 110 -2.19 -1.02 2.19
CA PHE A 110 -1.14 -0.27 2.87
C PHE A 110 -0.68 0.93 2.03
N ILE A 111 -0.47 0.75 0.72
CA ILE A 111 -0.12 1.82 -0.21
C ILE A 111 -1.18 2.92 -0.19
N GLN A 112 -2.46 2.53 -0.23
CA GLN A 112 -3.60 3.45 -0.23
C GLN A 112 -3.74 4.23 1.08
N ASP A 113 -3.31 3.69 2.21
CA ASP A 113 -3.35 4.36 3.50
C ASP A 113 -2.14 5.28 3.74
N TRP A 114 -0.93 4.83 3.38
CA TRP A 114 0.31 5.49 3.78
C TRP A 114 0.94 6.39 2.72
N ILE A 115 0.53 6.22 1.45
CA ILE A 115 0.96 7.03 0.30
C ILE A 115 2.49 7.05 0.16
N PRO A 116 3.15 5.88 -0.03
CA PRO A 116 4.59 5.78 -0.30
C PRO A 116 5.00 6.64 -1.51
N LEU A 117 6.25 7.09 -1.58
CA LEU A 117 6.72 7.92 -2.69
C LEU A 117 6.80 7.18 -4.04
N PHE A 118 7.24 5.92 -4.06
CA PHE A 118 7.67 5.25 -5.28
C PHE A 118 6.73 4.16 -5.77
N ASN A 119 5.67 3.82 -5.03
CA ASN A 119 4.60 2.98 -5.58
C ASN A 119 3.73 3.84 -6.49
N ILE A 120 3.75 3.55 -7.79
CA ILE A 120 2.87 4.21 -8.76
C ILE A 120 1.48 3.56 -8.74
N ASP A 121 1.44 2.23 -8.85
CA ASP A 121 0.20 1.47 -8.82
C ASP A 121 -0.41 1.47 -7.42
N GLU A 122 -1.75 1.41 -7.38
CA GLU A 122 -2.56 1.46 -6.15
C GLU A 122 -2.39 2.73 -5.29
N ASN A 123 -1.56 3.69 -5.69
CA ASN A 123 -1.28 4.87 -4.89
C ASN A 123 -2.22 6.04 -5.26
N PRO A 124 -3.04 6.53 -4.31
CA PRO A 124 -3.91 7.68 -4.50
C PRO A 124 -3.24 8.92 -5.06
N ARG A 125 -1.94 9.15 -4.80
CA ARG A 125 -1.19 10.27 -5.38
C ARG A 125 -1.05 10.19 -6.90
N TYR A 126 -0.99 8.98 -7.46
CA TYR A 126 -0.69 8.76 -8.88
C TYR A 126 -1.86 8.14 -9.65
N GLN A 127 -2.77 7.43 -8.96
CA GLN A 127 -3.89 6.70 -9.57
C GLN A 127 -5.26 7.16 -9.04
N ILE A 128 -6.12 7.65 -9.94
CA ILE A 128 -7.48 8.08 -9.60
C ILE A 128 -8.34 6.90 -9.14
N HIS A 129 -8.19 5.75 -9.79
CA HIS A 129 -8.95 4.55 -9.43
C HIS A 129 -8.68 4.10 -7.99
N SER A 130 -7.49 4.34 -7.46
CA SER A 130 -7.12 4.00 -6.08
C SER A 130 -7.84 4.88 -5.07
N ILE A 131 -7.99 6.19 -5.36
CA ILE A 131 -8.86 7.08 -4.57
C ILE A 131 -10.30 6.53 -4.58
N GLN A 132 -10.81 6.14 -5.75
CA GLN A 132 -12.18 5.65 -5.89
C GLN A 132 -12.44 4.33 -5.16
N LYS A 133 -11.46 3.41 -5.11
CA LYS A 133 -11.50 2.21 -4.28
C LYS A 133 -11.66 2.57 -2.80
N VAL A 134 -10.83 3.49 -2.31
CA VAL A 134 -10.87 3.96 -0.91
C VAL A 134 -12.20 4.64 -0.59
N ILE A 135 -12.72 5.50 -1.47
CA ILE A 135 -14.05 6.11 -1.34
C ILE A 135 -15.12 5.03 -1.19
N GLY A 136 -15.09 4.02 -2.07
CA GLY A 136 -16.02 2.90 -2.04
C GLY A 136 -16.03 2.17 -0.70
N GLN A 137 -14.84 1.87 -0.16
CA GLN A 137 -14.69 1.23 1.14
C GLN A 137 -15.27 2.09 2.26
N ILE A 138 -14.93 3.38 2.31
CA ILE A 138 -15.42 4.31 3.34
C ILE A 138 -16.94 4.42 3.30
N VAL A 139 -17.54 4.55 2.12
CA VAL A 139 -19.00 4.64 1.96
C VAL A 139 -19.68 3.34 2.39
N SER A 140 -19.09 2.19 2.04
CA SER A 140 -19.57 0.87 2.47
C SER A 140 -19.51 0.69 3.99
N ASP A 141 -18.45 1.19 4.63
CA ASP A 141 -18.25 1.06 6.07
C ASP A 141 -19.10 2.05 6.87
N ALA A 142 -19.26 3.27 6.38
CA ALA A 142 -20.16 4.25 6.95
C ALA A 142 -21.64 3.83 6.84
N ASN A 143 -21.98 3.03 5.83
CA ASN A 143 -23.33 2.49 5.58
C ASN A 143 -24.44 3.57 5.58
N ARG A 144 -24.10 4.78 5.14
CA ARG A 144 -24.99 5.96 5.04
C ARG A 144 -24.68 6.78 3.80
N GLU A 145 -25.55 7.74 3.49
CA GLU A 145 -25.23 8.77 2.51
C GLU A 145 -24.07 9.64 3.03
N VAL A 146 -23.14 9.97 2.14
CA VAL A 146 -21.99 10.86 2.39
C VAL A 146 -21.92 11.88 1.26
N THR A 147 -21.75 13.16 1.60
CA THR A 147 -21.58 14.23 0.62
C THR A 147 -20.17 14.22 0.03
N PHE A 148 -20.00 14.82 -1.15
CA PHE A 148 -18.68 14.98 -1.77
C PHE A 148 -17.75 15.81 -0.87
N ASN A 149 -18.28 16.84 -0.21
CA ASN A 149 -17.50 17.71 0.66
C ASN A 149 -17.03 16.97 1.93
N GLU A 150 -17.90 16.17 2.57
CA GLU A 150 -17.50 15.30 3.69
C GLU A 150 -16.38 14.33 3.26
N MET A 151 -16.52 13.69 2.11
CA MET A 151 -15.52 12.75 1.59
C MET A 151 -14.19 13.45 1.27
N ARG A 152 -14.27 14.63 0.66
CA ARG A 152 -13.12 15.47 0.29
C ARG A 152 -12.28 15.82 1.51
N GLU A 153 -12.91 16.38 2.54
CA GLU A 153 -12.24 16.74 3.79
C GLU A 153 -11.68 15.50 4.51
N TYR A 154 -12.47 14.43 4.61
CA TYR A 154 -12.04 13.20 5.25
C TYR A 154 -10.79 12.62 4.60
N LEU A 155 -10.75 12.52 3.27
CA LEU A 155 -9.61 11.95 2.54
C LEU A 155 -8.36 12.82 2.65
N PHE A 156 -8.52 14.15 2.55
CA PHE A 156 -7.39 15.07 2.70
C PHE A 156 -6.75 14.95 4.09
N GLN A 157 -7.56 14.85 5.15
CA GLN A 157 -7.10 14.64 6.52
C GLN A 157 -6.49 13.24 6.71
N LYS A 158 -7.16 12.19 6.22
CA LYS A 158 -6.66 10.79 6.28
C LYS A 158 -5.26 10.68 5.68
N TRP A 159 -5.01 11.34 4.56
CA TRP A 159 -3.72 11.34 3.88
C TRP A 159 -2.78 12.48 4.28
N ARG A 160 -3.16 13.28 5.29
CA ARG A 160 -2.36 14.39 5.83
C ARG A 160 -1.89 15.34 4.73
N GLY A 161 -2.76 15.64 3.78
CA GLY A 161 -2.47 16.52 2.64
C GLY A 161 -1.54 15.97 1.56
N LYS A 162 -1.11 14.69 1.64
CA LYS A 162 -0.25 14.07 0.60
C LYS A 162 -0.95 13.87 -0.76
N VAL A 163 -2.27 14.00 -0.80
CA VAL A 163 -3.12 13.94 -1.98
C VAL A 163 -3.91 15.24 -2.02
N SER A 164 -3.80 16.00 -3.11
CA SER A 164 -4.41 17.32 -3.22
C SER A 164 -5.93 17.25 -3.38
N TYR A 165 -6.61 18.35 -3.06
CA TYR A 165 -8.06 18.44 -3.23
C TYR A 165 -8.50 18.26 -4.67
N GLU A 166 -7.80 18.86 -5.64
CA GLU A 166 -8.12 18.79 -7.07
C GLU A 166 -8.16 17.33 -7.53
N ARG A 167 -7.26 16.52 -7.00
CA ARG A 167 -7.17 15.10 -7.33
C ARG A 167 -8.29 14.27 -6.69
N ILE A 168 -8.67 14.60 -5.46
CA ILE A 168 -9.82 13.98 -4.79
C ILE A 168 -11.12 14.35 -5.53
N ASP A 169 -11.25 15.61 -5.93
CA ASP A 169 -12.38 16.11 -6.69
C ASP A 169 -12.47 15.43 -8.06
N GLU A 170 -11.34 15.23 -8.75
CA GLU A 170 -11.28 14.45 -10.00
C GLU A 170 -11.83 13.03 -9.81
N ALA A 171 -11.47 12.36 -8.71
CA ALA A 171 -11.96 11.03 -8.40
C ALA A 171 -13.47 10.99 -8.13
N LEU A 172 -14.00 12.01 -7.44
CA LEU A 172 -15.43 12.16 -7.13
C LEU A 172 -16.28 12.48 -8.37
N LEU A 173 -15.74 13.24 -9.33
CA LEU A 173 -16.39 13.54 -10.62
C LEU A 173 -16.62 12.30 -11.49
N ASN A 174 -15.94 11.18 -11.21
CA ASN A 174 -16.22 9.88 -11.83
C ASN A 174 -16.04 9.85 -13.36
N LYS A 175 -15.06 10.58 -13.90
CA LYS A 175 -14.87 10.75 -15.37
C LYS A 175 -13.96 9.72 -16.04
N ARG A 176 -12.82 9.37 -15.41
CA ARG A 176 -11.76 8.52 -16.02
C ARG A 176 -11.83 7.05 -15.60
N TYR A 177 -12.37 6.79 -14.42
CA TYR A 177 -12.57 5.47 -13.83
C TYR A 177 -13.91 5.48 -13.11
N HIS A 178 -14.60 4.34 -13.09
CA HIS A 178 -15.99 4.27 -12.62
C HIS A 178 -16.07 4.06 -11.10
N LEU A 179 -16.12 5.15 -10.32
CA LEU A 179 -16.48 5.17 -8.90
C LEU A 179 -17.83 4.47 -8.64
N SER A 180 -18.74 4.52 -9.63
CA SER A 180 -20.01 3.80 -9.63
C SER A 180 -19.85 2.26 -9.53
N SER A 181 -18.65 1.72 -9.78
CA SER A 181 -18.32 0.32 -9.52
C SER A 181 -18.25 0.00 -8.03
N TYR A 182 -17.94 0.97 -7.17
CA TYR A 182 -17.76 0.75 -5.73
C TYR A 182 -18.92 1.28 -4.88
N CYS A 183 -19.52 2.40 -5.25
CA CYS A 183 -20.66 2.99 -4.54
C CYS A 183 -21.69 3.59 -5.51
N LYS A 184 -22.90 3.91 -5.04
CA LYS A 184 -23.88 4.69 -5.82
C LYS A 184 -23.47 6.16 -5.78
N THR A 185 -23.50 6.85 -6.92
CA THR A 185 -23.05 8.25 -7.04
C THR A 185 -24.14 9.13 -7.61
N SER A 186 -24.35 10.33 -7.07
CA SER A 186 -25.19 11.37 -7.66
C SER A 186 -24.37 12.64 -7.89
N GLN A 187 -24.04 12.94 -9.15
CA GLN A 187 -23.29 14.16 -9.50
C GLN A 187 -24.13 15.42 -9.28
N LYS A 188 -25.44 15.37 -9.57
CA LYS A 188 -26.36 16.50 -9.36
C LYS A 188 -26.50 16.87 -7.88
N LYS A 189 -26.60 15.86 -7.00
CA LYS A 189 -26.72 16.07 -5.55
C LYS A 189 -25.37 16.13 -4.83
N GLN A 190 -24.28 15.80 -5.52
CA GLN A 190 -22.95 15.64 -4.94
C GLN A 190 -22.93 14.68 -3.73
N THR A 191 -23.55 13.51 -3.90
CA THR A 191 -23.62 12.48 -2.84
C THR A 191 -23.15 11.11 -3.29
N LEU A 192 -22.70 10.33 -2.32
CA LEU A 192 -22.25 8.96 -2.40
C LEU A 192 -23.11 8.11 -1.46
N ASN A 193 -23.50 6.92 -1.91
CA ASN A 193 -24.37 6.01 -1.16
C ASN A 193 -23.86 4.57 -1.24
N PRO A 194 -24.01 3.75 -0.19
CA PRO A 194 -23.62 2.34 -0.24
C PRO A 194 -24.45 1.61 -1.31
N LYS A 195 -23.83 0.65 -2.01
CA LYS A 195 -24.54 -0.18 -2.99
C LYS A 195 -25.56 -1.10 -2.32
N GLN A 196 -25.15 -1.69 -1.20
CA GLN A 196 -25.95 -2.57 -0.36
C GLN A 196 -25.97 -1.96 1.04
N LYS A 197 -27.15 -1.83 1.64
CA LYS A 197 -27.25 -1.47 3.06
C LYS A 197 -26.89 -2.72 3.87
N LYS A 198 -25.90 -2.61 4.76
CA LYS A 198 -25.69 -3.64 5.79
C LYS A 198 -26.86 -3.53 6.76
N THR A 199 -27.72 -4.55 6.82
CA THR A 199 -28.70 -4.69 7.91
C THR A 199 -27.94 -5.03 9.19
N ALA A 200 -28.22 -4.28 10.25
CA ALA A 200 -27.67 -4.49 11.58
C ALA A 200 -28.17 -5.80 12.21
#